data_AF-A0A7C7FXR7-F1
#
_entry.id   AF-A0A7C7FXR7-F1
#
_cell.length_a   1.000
_cell.length_b   1.000
_cell.length_c   1.000
_cell.angle_alpha   90.00
_cell.angle_beta   90.00
_cell.angle_gamma   90.00
#
_symmetry.space_group_name_H-M   'P 1'
#
loop_
_entity.id
_entity.type
_entity.pdbx_description
1 polymer ?
#
loop_
_entity_poly.entity_id
_entity_poly.type
_entity_poly.pdbx_seq_one_letter_code
_entity_poly.pdbx_strand_id
1 'polypeptide(L)'
;MELENKDLQNPVETNTGLKELVVDYIGNCLQAEDETVTVDMAVQVFAAEFPEFLMAIAEENFLRGYEQALTDVENSPQRSE
;
A
#
# COMPACT_ATOMS: atom_id res chain seq x y z
N MET A 1 16.74 -12.10 4.60
CA MET A 1 16.54 -10.64 4.50
C MET A 1 15.05 -10.44 4.59
N GLU A 2 14.56 -9.89 5.71
CA GLU A 2 13.19 -9.41 5.75
C GLU A 2 13.13 -8.19 4.82
N LEU A 3 12.50 -8.36 3.67
CA LEU A 3 12.13 -7.28 2.77
C LEU A 3 10.91 -6.61 3.38
N GLU A 4 11.10 -5.90 4.48
CA GLU A 4 10.05 -5.10 5.08
C GLU A 4 10.00 -3.75 4.36
N ASN A 5 8.80 -3.36 3.92
CA ASN A 5 8.60 -2.08 3.27
C ASN A 5 8.74 -0.96 4.31
N LYS A 6 9.84 -0.19 4.22
CA LYS A 6 10.13 0.91 5.15
C LYS A 6 9.03 1.98 5.17
N ASP A 7 8.26 2.10 4.10
CA ASP A 7 7.19 3.09 4.00
C ASP A 7 5.99 2.78 4.90
N LEU A 8 5.88 1.56 5.44
CA LEU A 8 4.83 1.19 6.39
C LEU A 8 4.88 2.04 7.67
N GLN A 9 6.07 2.49 8.07
CA GLN A 9 6.26 3.32 9.26
C GLN A 9 6.06 4.81 8.99
N ASN A 10 5.79 5.21 7.73
CA ASN A 10 5.56 6.61 7.43
C ASN A 10 4.22 7.08 8.02
N PRO A 11 4.16 8.29 8.59
CA PRO A 11 2.91 8.86 9.06
C PRO A 11 2.01 9.23 7.87
N VAL A 12 0.70 9.05 8.04
CA VAL A 12 -0.29 9.47 7.05
C VAL A 12 -0.63 10.94 7.28
N GLU A 13 -0.20 11.81 6.37
CA GLU A 13 -0.53 13.25 6.44
C GLU A 13 -2.03 13.50 6.23
N THR A 14 -2.60 14.45 6.98
CA THR A 14 -4.01 14.86 6.90
C THR A 14 -4.26 16.01 5.92
N ASN A 15 -3.51 16.08 4.82
CA ASN A 15 -3.56 17.21 3.89
C ASN A 15 -4.81 17.27 2.97
N THR A 16 -5.74 16.33 3.09
CA THR A 16 -7.01 16.32 2.36
C THR A 16 -8.12 15.81 3.28
N GLY A 17 -9.37 16.22 3.03
CA GLY A 17 -10.51 15.81 3.85
C GLY A 17 -10.77 14.30 3.89
N LEU A 18 -10.43 13.56 2.82
CA LEU A 18 -10.50 12.10 2.85
C LEU A 18 -9.45 11.50 3.79
N LYS A 19 -8.22 12.04 3.78
CA LYS A 19 -7.16 11.56 4.67
C LYS A 19 -7.46 11.87 6.13
N GLU A 20 -8.02 13.05 6.44
CA GLU A 20 -8.53 13.38 7.78
C GLU A 20 -9.55 12.33 8.26
N LEU A 21 -10.59 12.07 7.46
CA LEU A 21 -11.61 11.07 7.80
C LEU A 21 -11.02 9.69 8.06
N VAL A 22 -10.07 9.26 7.22
CA VAL A 22 -9.41 7.96 7.34
C VAL A 22 -8.53 7.89 8.59
N VAL A 23 -7.72 8.92 8.86
CA VAL A 23 -6.84 8.98 10.04
C VAL A 23 -7.68 8.96 11.33
N ASP A 24 -8.73 9.77 11.40
CA ASP A 24 -9.63 9.82 12.56
C ASP A 24 -10.30 8.45 12.80
N TYR A 25 -10.76 7.81 11.72
CA TYR A 25 -11.39 6.49 11.81
C TYR A 25 -10.42 5.44 12.34
N ILE A 26 -9.21 5.36 11.78
CA ILE A 26 -8.17 4.42 12.18
C ILE A 26 -7.76 4.64 13.64
N GLY A 27 -7.54 5.90 14.05
CA GLY A 27 -7.19 6.23 15.43
C GLY A 27 -8.24 5.75 16.43
N ASN A 28 -9.52 5.91 16.09
CA ASN A 28 -10.63 5.41 16.91
C ASN A 28 -10.70 3.88 16.95
N CYS A 29 -10.48 3.18 15.83
CA CYS A 29 -10.52 1.72 15.78
C CYS A 29 -9.39 1.05 16.58
N LEU A 30 -8.19 1.64 16.54
CA LEU A 30 -7.00 1.06 17.19
C LEU A 30 -6.79 1.53 18.63
N GLN A 31 -7.61 2.46 19.13
CA GLN A 31 -7.41 3.11 20.43
C GLN A 31 -5.97 3.62 20.60
N ALA A 32 -5.42 4.18 19.51
CA ALA A 32 -4.01 4.54 19.46
C ALA A 32 -3.69 5.56 20.57
N GLU A 33 -2.75 5.21 21.45
CA GLU A 33 -2.29 6.11 22.52
C GLU A 33 -1.51 7.31 21.95
N ASP A 34 -0.86 7.11 20.79
CA ASP A 34 -0.18 8.15 20.02
C ASP A 34 -1.09 8.72 18.92
N GLU A 35 -1.10 10.05 18.78
CA GLU A 35 -1.91 10.78 17.80
C GLU A 35 -1.48 10.54 16.33
N THR A 36 -0.43 9.75 16.08
CA THR A 36 0.15 9.57 14.74
C THR A 36 -0.24 8.22 14.13
N VAL A 37 -1.16 8.26 13.16
CA VAL A 37 -1.51 7.09 12.34
C VAL A 37 -0.43 6.85 11.28
N THR A 38 0.09 5.62 11.22
CA THR A 38 1.05 5.18 10.21
C THR A 38 0.37 4.46 9.04
N VAL A 39 1.11 4.26 7.94
CA VAL A 39 0.63 3.46 6.80
C VAL A 39 0.32 2.02 7.22
N ASP A 40 1.12 1.44 8.12
CA ASP A 40 0.88 0.08 8.64
C ASP A 40 -0.47 -0.04 9.36
N MET A 41 -0.79 0.93 10.22
CA MET A 41 -2.07 1.01 10.91
C MET A 41 -3.24 1.12 9.93
N ALA A 42 -3.06 1.88 8.84
CA ALA A 42 -4.06 1.96 7.78
C ALA A 42 -4.23 0.59 7.11
N VAL A 43 -3.14 -0.07 6.69
CA VAL A 43 -3.21 -1.41 6.07
C VAL A 43 -3.92 -2.39 7.00
N GLN A 44 -3.63 -2.37 8.30
CA GLN A 44 -4.28 -3.23 9.29
C GLN A 44 -5.80 -3.02 9.33
N VAL A 45 -6.26 -1.77 9.42
CA VAL A 45 -7.70 -1.46 9.50
C VAL A 45 -8.40 -1.77 8.17
N PHE A 46 -7.83 -1.37 7.03
CA PHE A 46 -8.40 -1.67 5.72
C PHE A 46 -8.42 -3.18 5.43
N ALA A 47 -7.44 -3.95 5.89
CA ALA A 47 -7.46 -5.40 5.76
C ALA A 47 -8.57 -6.04 6.61
N ALA A 48 -8.89 -5.48 7.77
CA ALA A 48 -9.94 -5.99 8.65
C ALA A 48 -11.35 -5.63 8.15
N GLU A 49 -11.52 -4.42 7.62
CA GLU A 49 -12.86 -3.86 7.34
C GLU A 49 -13.21 -3.74 5.86
N PHE A 50 -12.21 -3.67 4.98
CA PHE A 50 -12.42 -3.58 3.53
C PHE A 50 -11.53 -4.57 2.75
N PRO A 51 -11.52 -5.87 3.12
CA PRO A 51 -10.59 -6.85 2.57
C PRO A 51 -10.74 -7.04 1.06
N GLU A 52 -11.95 -7.01 0.52
CA GLU A 52 -12.20 -7.18 -0.92
C GLU A 52 -11.56 -6.08 -1.76
N PHE A 53 -11.50 -4.85 -1.24
CA PHE A 53 -10.88 -3.73 -1.93
C PHE A 53 -9.35 -3.83 -1.88
N LEU A 54 -8.80 -4.15 -0.70
CA LEU A 54 -7.37 -4.32 -0.55
C LEU A 54 -6.85 -5.51 -1.40
N MET A 55 -7.59 -6.61 -1.43
CA MET A 55 -7.28 -7.77 -2.27
C MET A 55 -7.33 -7.44 -3.75
N ALA A 56 -8.37 -6.74 -4.22
CA ALA A 56 -8.45 -6.32 -5.63
C ALA A 56 -7.26 -5.42 -6.03
N ILE A 57 -6.84 -4.49 -5.18
CA ILE A 57 -5.64 -3.66 -5.43
C ILE A 57 -4.38 -4.53 -5.53
N ALA A 58 -4.21 -5.48 -4.60
CA ALA A 58 -3.04 -6.35 -4.57
C ALA A 58 -2.97 -7.25 -5.83
N GLU A 59 -4.08 -7.85 -6.23
CA GLU A 59 -4.17 -8.72 -7.41
C GLU A 59 -3.88 -7.95 -8.70
N GLU A 60 -4.47 -6.77 -8.88
CA GLU A 60 -4.22 -5.94 -10.06
C GLU A 60 -2.78 -5.44 -10.12
N ASN A 61 -2.20 -5.04 -8.98
CA ASN A 61 -0.78 -4.66 -8.93
C ASN A 61 0.15 -5.84 -9.26
N PHE A 62 -0.20 -7.04 -8.79
CA PHE A 62 0.54 -8.26 -9.10
C PHE A 62 0.51 -8.54 -10.61
N LEU A 63 -0.68 -8.62 -11.21
CA LEU A 63 -0.84 -8.89 -12.65
C LEU A 63 -0.09 -7.87 -13.51
N ARG A 64 -0.22 -6.57 -13.22
CA ARG A 64 0.51 -5.50 -13.91
C ARG A 64 2.02 -5.64 -13.80
N GLY A 65 2.52 -6.07 -12.64
CA GLY A 65 3.94 -6.35 -12.45
C GLY A 65 4.46 -7.45 -13.38
N TYR A 66 3.66 -8.51 -13.60
CA TYR A 66 3.99 -9.56 -14.56
C TYR A 66 3.93 -9.08 -16.01
N GLU A 67 2.89 -8.33 -16.38
CA GLU A 67 2.78 -7.74 -17.71
C GLU A 67 3.96 -6.82 -18.03
N GLN A 68 4.36 -5.99 -17.07
CA GLN A 68 5.54 -5.13 -17.20
C GLN A 68 6.82 -5.96 -17.40
N ALA A 69 7.02 -7.01 -16.59
CA ALA A 69 8.20 -7.87 -16.71
C ALA A 69 8.28 -8.57 -18.08
N LEU A 70 7.15 -9.06 -18.61
CA LEU A 70 7.10 -9.64 -19.95
C LEU A 70 7.42 -8.61 -21.03
N THR A 71 6.83 -7.42 -20.92
CA THR A 71 7.07 -6.29 -21.82
C THR A 71 8.55 -5.88 -21.82
N ASP A 72 9.21 -5.88 -20.66
CA ASP A 72 10.63 -5.54 -20.54
C ASP A 72 11.55 -6.61 -21.19
N VAL A 73 11.15 -7.88 -21.13
CA VAL A 73 11.85 -8.96 -21.84
C VAL A 73 11.68 -8.84 -23.35
N GLU A 74 10.47 -8.59 -23.83
CA GLU A 74 10.19 -8.43 -25.27
C GLU A 74 10.89 -7.20 -25.87
N ASN A 75 10.97 -6.11 -25.11
CA ASN A 75 11.58 -4.85 -25.52
C ASN A 75 13.07 -4.75 -25.17
N SER A 76 13.66 -5.77 -24.55
CA SER A 76 15.09 -5.79 -24.30
C SER A 76 15.82 -5.77 -25.65
N PRO A 77 16.64 -4.74 -25.95
CA PRO A 77 17.39 -4.70 -27.20
C PRO A 77 18.23 -5.96 -27.24
N GLN A 78 18.03 -6.76 -28.29
CA GLN A 78 18.91 -7.89 -28.59
C GLN A 78 20.33 -7.33 -28.56
N ARG A 79 21.12 -7.77 -27.57
CA ARG A 79 22.54 -7.44 -27.53
C ARG A 79 23.12 -7.96 -28.84
N SER A 80 23.41 -7.05 -29.76
CA SER A 80 24.26 -7.32 -30.91
C SER A 80 25.65 -7.63 -30.33
N GLU A 81 26.01 -8.91 -30.35
CA GLU A 81 27.39 -9.36 -30.12
C GLU A 81 28.32 -8.91 -31.25
#